data_AF-A0A2V8LJN0-F1
#
_entry.id   AF-A0A2V8LJN0-F1
#
_cell.length_a   1.000
_cell.length_b   1.000
_cell.length_c   1.000
_cell.angle_alpha   90.00
_cell.angle_beta   90.00
_cell.angle_gamma   90.00
#
_symmetry.space_group_name_H-M   'P 1'
#
loop_
_entity.id
_entity.type
_entity.pdbx_description
1 polymer ?
#
loop_
_entity_poly.entity_id
_entity_poly.type
_entity_poly.pdbx_seq_one_letter_code
_entity_poly.pdbx_strand_id
1 'polypeptide(L)'
;MPTPAVLKDDLLKPIRVDKPGGDDLRPTIEWIKIRETRPNPYDDGDKGIWTPKNSNETGWPLLLEKTSSALRDKSKDLQLAIWLTEASTRLHGFAGLRDSLRVVREMLVQFWDTGLFPAVEDGDLEIRSGPLEWLNDKLADLIREVPITGRIDKGENYSYAYFLESRKAGGAITADQFDLAVRSTPQNVYKTMLEDLQLAREEFLQLEDVASQRFGPTLLSFSASKEAFEECVGFLDQKCAQDTGTPAAAGPAKSNTDNSSSKGFFGWGVSGGSSEDSWAKAEELVRSGHVSEGLMDMTRLAATEPNGRVRFYRKLLLADICLSTRRDQLAKSILEELAELIDKHHLEEWETSEVVGAVWSRLYRCYSNDQAGTADPDRASKLFLRLCRLDPWQAMACNENK
;
A
#
# COMPACT_ATOMS: atom_id res chain seq x y z
N MET A 1 22.56 20.86 -3.26
CA MET A 1 21.65 21.27 -4.35
C MET A 1 20.71 20.11 -4.61
N PRO A 2 19.41 20.39 -4.81
CA PRO A 2 18.41 19.36 -5.11
C PRO A 2 18.65 18.76 -6.50
N THR A 3 18.09 17.58 -6.74
CA THR A 3 18.10 16.96 -8.06
C THR A 3 17.29 17.81 -9.04
N PRO A 4 17.75 18.02 -10.30
CA PRO A 4 16.96 18.71 -11.33
C PRO A 4 15.55 18.11 -11.51
N ALA A 5 14.65 18.85 -12.15
CA ALA A 5 13.31 18.34 -12.44
C ALA A 5 13.38 17.08 -13.33
N VAL A 6 12.77 16.00 -12.86
CA VAL A 6 12.67 14.70 -13.55
C VAL A 6 11.36 14.60 -14.34
N LEU A 7 10.31 15.31 -13.91
CA LEU A 7 9.10 15.50 -14.71
C LEU A 7 9.16 16.84 -15.48
N LYS A 8 8.40 16.91 -16.58
CA LYS A 8 8.34 18.09 -17.46
C LYS A 8 7.13 18.95 -17.14
N ASP A 9 7.30 20.28 -17.13
CA ASP A 9 6.18 21.23 -17.00
C ASP A 9 5.16 21.14 -18.16
N ASP A 10 5.46 20.41 -19.25
CA ASP A 10 4.51 20.16 -20.32
C ASP A 10 3.30 19.29 -19.91
N LEU A 11 3.42 18.53 -18.81
CA LEU A 11 2.31 17.79 -18.20
C LEU A 11 1.17 18.70 -17.71
N LEU A 12 1.46 19.96 -17.37
CA LEU A 12 0.49 20.92 -16.83
C LEU A 12 -0.13 21.83 -17.89
N LYS A 13 0.25 21.71 -19.17
CA LYS A 13 -0.34 22.52 -20.25
C LYS A 13 -1.76 22.05 -20.57
N PRO A 14 -2.72 22.96 -20.83
CA PRO A 14 -4.03 22.61 -21.39
C PRO A 14 -3.92 21.76 -22.66
N ILE A 15 -4.73 20.71 -22.76
CA ILE A 15 -4.68 19.75 -23.87
C ILE A 15 -5.32 20.32 -25.14
N ARG A 16 -6.43 21.07 -25.00
CA ARG A 16 -7.05 21.87 -26.06
C ARG A 16 -7.54 23.20 -25.49
N VAL A 17 -7.78 24.18 -26.38
CA VAL A 17 -8.25 25.53 -26.00
C VAL A 17 -9.72 25.52 -25.56
N ASP A 18 -10.55 24.71 -26.24
CA ASP A 18 -11.97 24.52 -25.97
C ASP A 18 -12.24 23.51 -24.84
N LYS A 19 -11.33 22.54 -24.63
CA LYS A 19 -11.42 21.53 -23.58
C LYS A 19 -10.06 21.33 -22.86
N PRO A 20 -9.69 22.22 -21.93
CA PRO A 20 -8.38 22.23 -21.25
C PRO A 20 -7.99 20.90 -20.60
N GLY A 21 -8.96 20.25 -19.94
CA GLY A 21 -8.79 18.95 -19.29
C GLY A 21 -8.68 17.73 -20.22
N GLY A 22 -8.90 17.86 -21.53
CA GLY A 22 -8.88 16.72 -22.45
C GLY A 22 -10.15 15.88 -22.44
N ASP A 23 -10.03 14.56 -22.51
CA ASP A 23 -11.15 13.59 -22.54
C ASP A 23 -11.03 12.53 -21.44
N ASP A 24 -12.15 11.97 -20.98
CA ASP A 24 -12.13 10.88 -19.99
C ASP A 24 -11.59 9.61 -20.66
N LEU A 25 -10.49 9.07 -20.12
CA LEU A 25 -9.86 7.87 -20.65
C LEU A 25 -10.40 6.58 -20.03
N ARG A 26 -11.09 6.62 -18.88
CA ARG A 26 -11.58 5.43 -18.15
C ARG A 26 -12.37 4.43 -19.01
N PRO A 27 -13.26 4.83 -19.96
CA PRO A 27 -13.96 3.89 -20.85
C PRO A 27 -13.13 3.40 -22.06
N THR A 28 -11.86 3.79 -22.19
CA THR A 28 -11.04 3.52 -23.39
C THR A 28 -10.15 2.29 -23.25
N ILE A 29 -9.85 1.65 -24.38
CA ILE A 29 -8.82 0.59 -24.47
C ILE A 29 -7.40 1.09 -24.13
N GLU A 30 -7.17 2.41 -24.17
CA GLU A 30 -5.89 3.00 -23.77
C GLU A 30 -5.72 2.99 -22.26
N TRP A 31 -6.74 3.39 -21.50
CA TRP A 31 -6.74 3.29 -20.03
C TRP A 31 -6.50 1.87 -19.54
N ILE A 32 -7.17 0.88 -20.16
CA ILE A 32 -6.95 -0.54 -19.87
C ILE A 32 -5.47 -0.89 -20.03
N LYS A 33 -4.85 -0.52 -21.16
CA LYS A 33 -3.42 -0.74 -21.43
C LYS A 33 -2.49 0.00 -20.47
N ILE A 34 -2.82 1.21 -20.03
CA ILE A 34 -2.02 1.94 -19.03
C ILE A 34 -2.07 1.18 -17.70
N ARG A 35 -3.27 0.82 -17.24
CA ARG A 35 -3.50 0.06 -16.00
C ARG A 35 -2.78 -1.29 -16.03
N GLU A 36 -2.80 -2.00 -17.15
CA GLU A 36 -2.10 -3.27 -17.37
C GLU A 36 -0.56 -3.14 -17.35
N THR A 37 0.01 -1.94 -17.54
CA THR A 37 1.46 -1.73 -17.38
C THR A 37 1.90 -1.42 -15.95
N ARG A 38 0.97 -1.19 -15.02
CA ARG A 38 1.31 -0.99 -13.61
C ARG A 38 1.79 -2.33 -13.02
N PRO A 39 3.05 -2.45 -12.55
CA PRO A 39 3.49 -3.63 -11.83
C PRO A 39 2.55 -3.90 -10.66
N ASN A 40 2.17 -5.16 -10.46
CA ASN A 40 1.39 -5.54 -9.30
C ASN A 40 2.26 -5.28 -8.04
N PRO A 41 1.86 -4.38 -7.12
CA PRO A 41 2.62 -4.08 -5.90
C PRO A 41 2.64 -5.27 -4.92
N TYR A 42 1.86 -6.32 -5.20
CA TYR A 42 1.80 -7.58 -4.48
C TYR A 42 2.21 -8.78 -5.36
N ASP A 43 2.98 -8.58 -6.44
CA ASP A 43 3.70 -9.70 -7.10
C ASP A 43 4.91 -10.09 -6.24
N ASP A 44 4.57 -10.63 -5.07
CA ASP A 44 5.46 -10.98 -3.97
C ASP A 44 6.27 -12.26 -4.23
N GLY A 45 6.40 -12.66 -5.50
CA GLY A 45 7.15 -13.86 -5.93
C GLY A 45 8.61 -13.87 -5.46
N ASP A 46 9.18 -12.71 -5.13
CA ASP A 46 10.53 -12.56 -4.56
C ASP A 46 10.56 -12.10 -3.08
N LYS A 47 9.44 -12.07 -2.32
CA LYS A 47 9.52 -11.84 -0.86
C LYS A 47 10.23 -12.97 -0.09
N GLY A 48 10.62 -14.05 -0.77
CA GLY A 48 11.56 -15.06 -0.27
C GLY A 48 13.05 -14.68 -0.35
N ILE A 49 13.42 -13.69 -1.17
CA ILE A 49 14.78 -13.13 -1.30
C ILE A 49 14.63 -11.62 -1.43
N TRP A 50 14.66 -10.88 -0.31
CA TRP A 50 14.43 -9.43 -0.32
C TRP A 50 15.54 -8.71 -1.12
N THR A 51 15.25 -8.49 -2.40
CA THR A 51 16.07 -7.79 -3.36
C THR A 51 15.14 -6.88 -4.16
N PRO A 52 15.40 -5.57 -4.21
CA PRO A 52 14.67 -4.72 -5.11
C PRO A 52 15.24 -5.00 -6.50
N LYS A 53 14.47 -5.69 -7.36
CA LYS A 53 14.74 -5.62 -8.79
C LYS A 53 14.85 -4.14 -9.14
N ASN A 54 16.00 -3.77 -9.70
CA ASN A 54 16.32 -2.42 -10.13
C ASN A 54 15.06 -1.84 -10.78
N SER A 55 14.54 -0.70 -10.32
CA SER A 55 13.19 -0.26 -10.73
C SER A 55 13.09 -0.02 -12.24
N ASN A 56 14.23 0.20 -12.90
CA ASN A 56 14.40 0.27 -14.35
C ASN A 56 14.21 -1.07 -15.11
N GLU A 57 14.25 -2.20 -14.41
CA GLU A 57 14.05 -3.58 -14.92
C GLU A 57 12.63 -4.12 -14.63
N THR A 58 11.75 -3.25 -14.14
CA THR A 58 10.33 -3.55 -13.87
C THR A 58 9.42 -2.82 -14.88
N GLY A 59 8.09 -2.91 -14.72
CA GLY A 59 7.16 -2.09 -15.50
C GLY A 59 7.11 -0.60 -15.13
N TRP A 60 7.76 -0.15 -14.05
CA TRP A 60 7.68 1.26 -13.61
C TRP A 60 8.08 2.30 -14.68
N PRO A 61 9.15 2.13 -15.50
CA PRO A 61 9.49 3.09 -16.55
C PRO A 61 8.42 3.20 -17.63
N LEU A 62 7.77 2.07 -17.96
CA LEU A 62 6.70 2.02 -18.95
C LEU A 62 5.41 2.65 -18.40
N LEU A 63 5.11 2.48 -17.11
CA LEU A 63 4.02 3.19 -16.45
C LEU A 63 4.28 4.70 -16.41
N LEU A 64 5.52 5.13 -16.09
CA LEU A 64 5.93 6.54 -16.09
C LEU A 64 5.76 7.17 -17.48
N GLU A 65 6.25 6.50 -18.53
CA GLU A 65 6.12 6.95 -19.93
C GLU A 65 4.65 7.11 -20.33
N LYS A 66 3.83 6.09 -20.05
CA LYS A 66 2.42 6.05 -20.47
C LYS A 66 1.55 7.06 -19.73
N THR A 67 1.68 7.14 -18.40
CA THR A 67 0.99 8.16 -17.61
C THR A 67 1.42 9.56 -18.02
N SER A 68 2.72 9.79 -18.27
CA SER A 68 3.24 11.08 -18.78
C SER A 68 2.66 11.49 -20.13
N SER A 69 2.54 10.56 -21.10
CA SER A 69 1.91 10.90 -22.40
C SER A 69 0.41 11.10 -22.28
N ALA A 70 -0.31 10.25 -21.55
CA ALA A 70 -1.75 10.43 -21.35
C ALA A 70 -2.07 11.77 -20.66
N LEU A 71 -1.29 12.17 -19.64
CA LEU A 71 -1.42 13.45 -18.95
C LEU A 71 -1.05 14.66 -19.81
N ARG A 72 0.00 14.58 -20.63
CA ARG A 72 0.38 15.65 -21.57
C ARG A 72 -0.66 15.83 -22.67
N ASP A 73 -1.03 14.72 -23.31
CA ASP A 73 -1.55 14.71 -24.68
C ASP A 73 -3.08 14.46 -24.75
N LYS A 74 -3.71 13.94 -23.68
CA LYS A 74 -5.07 13.36 -23.77
C LYS A 74 -6.03 13.66 -22.61
N SER A 75 -5.58 13.61 -21.35
CA SER A 75 -6.49 13.76 -20.19
C SER A 75 -5.80 14.29 -18.95
N LYS A 76 -6.40 15.27 -18.26
CA LYS A 76 -6.02 15.67 -16.91
C LYS A 76 -6.79 14.80 -15.92
N ASP A 77 -6.30 13.59 -15.69
CA ASP A 77 -6.93 12.62 -14.80
C ASP A 77 -6.09 12.41 -13.52
N LEU A 78 -6.73 12.51 -12.35
CA LEU A 78 -6.07 12.37 -11.05
C LEU A 78 -5.46 10.98 -10.87
N GLN A 79 -6.17 9.90 -11.24
CA GLN A 79 -5.67 8.53 -11.06
C GLN A 79 -4.43 8.26 -11.93
N LEU A 80 -4.34 8.86 -13.13
CA LEU A 80 -3.12 8.87 -13.93
C LEU A 80 -1.97 9.63 -13.24
N ALA A 81 -2.26 10.77 -12.60
CA ALA A 81 -1.26 11.54 -11.84
C ALA A 81 -0.80 10.82 -10.55
N ILE A 82 -1.66 9.97 -9.97
CA ILE A 82 -1.31 9.08 -8.85
C ILE A 82 -0.42 7.92 -9.32
N TRP A 83 -0.71 7.26 -10.45
CA TRP A 83 0.17 6.25 -11.02
C TRP A 83 1.51 6.84 -11.50
N LEU A 84 1.50 8.07 -12.02
CA LEU A 84 2.72 8.84 -12.30
C LEU A 84 3.52 9.07 -11.01
N THR A 85 2.85 9.43 -9.90
CA THR A 85 3.49 9.65 -8.59
C THR A 85 4.18 8.40 -8.05
N GLU A 86 3.50 7.25 -8.12
CA GLU A 86 4.10 5.97 -7.72
C GLU A 86 5.31 5.61 -8.60
N ALA A 87 5.17 5.66 -9.92
CA ALA A 87 6.27 5.34 -10.84
C ALA A 87 7.47 6.30 -10.69
N SER A 88 7.20 7.61 -10.62
CA SER A 88 8.22 8.66 -10.46
C SER A 88 9.00 8.48 -9.16
N THR A 89 8.31 8.23 -8.05
CA THR A 89 8.94 8.01 -6.74
C THR A 89 9.79 6.72 -6.74
N ARG A 90 9.30 5.63 -7.35
CA ARG A 90 10.04 4.36 -7.43
C ARG A 90 11.25 4.39 -8.37
N LEU A 91 11.32 5.33 -9.31
CA LEU A 91 12.44 5.49 -10.25
C LEU A 91 13.42 6.61 -9.88
N HIS A 92 12.95 7.64 -9.19
CA HIS A 92 13.69 8.90 -8.96
C HIS A 92 13.66 9.36 -7.49
N GLY A 93 13.16 8.53 -6.58
CA GLY A 93 13.14 8.80 -5.13
C GLY A 93 12.39 10.07 -4.76
N PHE A 94 12.91 10.81 -3.78
CA PHE A 94 12.28 12.04 -3.30
C PHE A 94 12.17 13.14 -4.36
N ALA A 95 13.10 13.21 -5.33
CA ALA A 95 12.99 14.13 -6.46
C ALA A 95 11.81 13.77 -7.38
N GLY A 96 11.59 12.47 -7.59
CA GLY A 96 10.42 11.96 -8.31
C GLY A 96 9.11 12.27 -7.60
N LEU A 97 9.09 12.12 -6.28
CA LEU A 97 7.94 12.41 -5.43
C LEU A 97 7.61 13.92 -5.41
N ARG A 98 8.62 14.78 -5.21
CA ARG A 98 8.51 16.24 -5.24
C ARG A 98 7.81 16.72 -6.50
N ASP A 99 8.33 16.31 -7.66
CA ASP A 99 7.82 16.76 -8.95
C ASP A 99 6.41 16.23 -9.23
N SER A 100 6.08 15.01 -8.80
CA SER A 100 4.76 14.43 -9.07
C SER A 100 3.68 14.95 -8.12
N LEU A 101 4.00 15.21 -6.85
CA LEU A 101 3.12 15.93 -5.92
C LEU A 101 2.78 17.32 -6.44
N ARG A 102 3.78 18.05 -6.97
CA ARG A 102 3.56 19.32 -7.68
C ARG A 102 2.59 19.16 -8.85
N VAL A 103 2.73 18.11 -9.67
CA VAL A 103 1.79 17.83 -10.77
C VAL A 103 0.36 17.57 -10.26
N VAL A 104 0.17 16.76 -9.22
CA VAL A 104 -1.17 16.50 -8.63
C VAL A 104 -1.77 17.80 -8.07
N ARG A 105 -0.99 18.59 -7.34
CA ARG A 105 -1.42 19.88 -6.76
C ARG A 105 -1.82 20.87 -7.85
N GLU A 106 -0.97 21.10 -8.84
CA GLU A 106 -1.24 22.02 -9.94
C GLU A 106 -2.42 21.55 -10.80
N MET A 107 -2.69 20.23 -10.89
CA MET A 107 -3.91 19.72 -11.52
C MET A 107 -5.19 20.06 -10.74
N LEU A 108 -5.17 19.98 -9.40
CA LEU A 108 -6.27 20.41 -8.53
C LEU A 108 -6.47 21.94 -8.52
N VAL A 109 -5.42 22.72 -8.77
CA VAL A 109 -5.51 24.19 -8.91
C VAL A 109 -6.06 24.57 -10.29
N GLN A 110 -5.42 24.11 -11.37
CA GLN A 110 -5.64 24.64 -12.73
C GLN A 110 -6.83 23.99 -13.46
N PHE A 111 -7.11 22.70 -13.21
CA PHE A 111 -8.06 21.93 -14.03
C PHE A 111 -9.39 21.58 -13.34
N TRP A 112 -9.53 21.79 -12.02
CA TRP A 112 -10.72 21.41 -11.24
C TRP A 112 -12.05 21.83 -11.90
N ASP A 113 -12.11 23.10 -12.31
CA ASP A 113 -13.26 23.77 -12.92
C ASP A 113 -13.21 23.76 -14.47
N THR A 114 -12.14 23.23 -15.09
CA THR A 114 -11.87 23.30 -16.55
C THR A 114 -11.64 21.95 -17.22
N GLY A 115 -11.92 20.85 -16.51
CA GLY A 115 -12.01 19.49 -17.07
C GLY A 115 -11.16 18.41 -16.37
N LEU A 116 -10.83 18.56 -15.09
CA LEU A 116 -10.17 17.51 -14.31
C LEU A 116 -11.05 16.25 -14.21
N PHE A 117 -10.46 15.08 -14.44
CA PHE A 117 -11.09 13.76 -14.28
C PHE A 117 -10.59 13.07 -12.99
N PRO A 118 -11.41 12.23 -12.31
CA PRO A 118 -12.85 12.03 -12.52
C PRO A 118 -13.67 13.33 -12.42
N ALA A 119 -14.82 13.35 -13.09
CA ALA A 119 -15.75 14.47 -13.00
C ALA A 119 -16.38 14.56 -11.59
N VAL A 120 -16.88 15.74 -11.25
CA VAL A 120 -17.84 15.93 -10.14
C VAL A 120 -19.23 15.84 -10.74
N GLU A 121 -20.05 14.94 -10.20
CA GLU A 121 -21.39 14.62 -10.71
C GLU A 121 -22.42 15.05 -9.64
N ASP A 122 -23.39 15.90 -10.01
CA ASP A 122 -24.38 16.53 -9.12
C ASP A 122 -23.86 17.22 -7.83
N GLY A 123 -22.56 17.51 -7.78
CA GLY A 123 -21.88 18.12 -6.63
C GLY A 123 -21.21 17.11 -5.70
N ASP A 124 -21.32 15.81 -5.98
CA ASP A 124 -20.62 14.75 -5.27
C ASP A 124 -19.11 14.76 -5.60
N LEU A 125 -18.30 14.60 -4.56
CA LEU A 125 -16.85 14.61 -4.64
C LEU A 125 -16.23 13.21 -4.49
N GLU A 126 -16.98 12.20 -4.04
CA GLU A 126 -16.49 10.85 -3.69
C GLU A 126 -15.71 10.20 -4.84
N ILE A 127 -16.26 10.25 -6.06
CA ILE A 127 -15.63 9.70 -7.27
C ILE A 127 -14.32 10.46 -7.62
N ARG A 128 -14.22 11.75 -7.27
CA ARG A 128 -13.02 12.57 -7.52
C ARG A 128 -12.01 12.50 -6.37
N SER A 129 -12.42 12.16 -5.15
CA SER A 129 -11.53 12.02 -3.99
C SER A 129 -10.84 10.65 -3.93
N GLY A 130 -11.49 9.57 -4.39
CA GLY A 130 -10.94 8.21 -4.37
C GLY A 130 -9.46 8.05 -4.81
N PRO A 131 -8.97 8.71 -5.88
CA PRO A 131 -7.54 8.69 -6.23
C PRO A 131 -6.63 9.31 -5.16
N LEU A 132 -7.07 10.39 -4.50
CA LEU A 132 -6.35 11.03 -3.40
C LEU A 132 -6.49 10.26 -2.08
N GLU A 133 -7.56 9.51 -1.89
CA GLU A 133 -7.71 8.56 -0.76
C GLU A 133 -6.71 7.41 -0.90
N TRP A 134 -6.54 6.85 -2.11
CA TRP A 134 -5.45 5.90 -2.37
C TRP A 134 -4.08 6.52 -2.09
N LEU A 135 -3.86 7.78 -2.47
CA LEU A 135 -2.61 8.47 -2.17
C LEU A 135 -2.43 8.63 -0.65
N ASN A 136 -3.47 9.04 0.09
CA ASN A 136 -3.46 9.14 1.54
C ASN A 136 -3.03 7.84 2.22
N ASP A 137 -3.59 6.71 1.76
CA ASP A 137 -3.39 5.38 2.35
C ASP A 137 -2.06 4.71 1.96
N LYS A 138 -1.36 5.21 0.93
CA LYS A 138 -0.15 4.57 0.37
C LYS A 138 1.08 5.47 0.25
N LEU A 139 0.94 6.80 0.33
CA LEU A 139 2.05 7.74 0.30
C LEU A 139 3.02 7.55 1.48
N ALA A 140 2.49 7.23 2.67
CA ALA A 140 3.31 6.97 3.86
C ALA A 140 4.24 5.75 3.68
N ASP A 141 3.73 4.67 3.09
CA ASP A 141 4.52 3.47 2.75
C ASP A 141 5.54 3.82 1.64
N LEU A 142 5.08 4.50 0.58
CA LEU A 142 5.90 4.89 -0.57
C LEU A 142 7.09 5.79 -0.18
N ILE A 143 6.91 6.73 0.77
CA ILE A 143 7.99 7.55 1.34
C ILE A 143 9.01 6.66 2.06
N ARG A 144 8.54 5.72 2.90
CA ARG A 144 9.41 4.80 3.66
C ARG A 144 10.09 3.75 2.77
N GLU A 145 9.60 3.51 1.56
CA GLU A 145 10.21 2.65 0.54
C GLU A 145 11.30 3.35 -0.30
N VAL A 146 11.39 4.68 -0.30
CA VAL A 146 12.49 5.40 -0.99
C VAL A 146 13.84 5.06 -0.34
N PRO A 147 14.86 4.62 -1.11
CA PRO A 147 16.19 4.37 -0.56
C PRO A 147 16.80 5.61 0.10
N ILE A 148 17.22 5.48 1.35
CA ILE A 148 17.88 6.52 2.17
C ILE A 148 19.40 6.28 2.28
N THR A 149 19.93 5.45 1.39
CA THR A 149 21.36 5.15 1.22
C THR A 149 21.67 5.11 -0.28
N GLY A 150 22.92 5.41 -0.64
CA GLY A 150 23.36 5.57 -2.02
C GLY A 150 24.84 5.21 -2.14
N ARG A 151 25.12 3.91 -2.19
CA ARG A 151 26.46 3.36 -1.95
C ARG A 151 27.38 3.45 -3.18
N ILE A 152 28.63 3.84 -2.95
CA ILE A 152 29.67 3.84 -4.00
C ILE A 152 30.20 2.44 -4.34
N ASP A 153 30.03 1.47 -3.45
CA ASP A 153 30.48 0.08 -3.63
C ASP A 153 29.53 -0.76 -4.53
N LYS A 154 28.42 -0.17 -4.99
CA LYS A 154 27.33 -0.84 -5.75
C LYS A 154 26.64 -1.99 -4.99
N GLY A 155 26.77 -2.04 -3.67
CA GLY A 155 25.90 -2.87 -2.85
C GLY A 155 24.47 -2.35 -2.79
N GLU A 156 23.58 -3.14 -2.20
CA GLU A 156 22.16 -2.79 -2.03
C GLU A 156 21.97 -1.50 -1.24
N ASN A 157 21.07 -0.65 -1.74
CA ASN A 157 20.60 0.55 -1.07
C ASN A 157 19.30 0.23 -0.32
N TYR A 158 19.25 0.60 0.95
CA TYR A 158 18.13 0.36 1.86
C TYR A 158 17.33 1.65 2.11
N SER A 159 16.02 1.50 2.32
CA SER A 159 15.06 2.56 2.64
C SER A 159 14.81 2.69 4.15
N TYR A 160 13.92 3.60 4.55
CA TYR A 160 13.52 3.73 5.97
C TYR A 160 12.78 2.49 6.49
N ALA A 161 11.96 1.85 5.66
CA ALA A 161 11.36 0.55 6.00
C ALA A 161 12.42 -0.50 6.39
N TYR A 162 13.54 -0.56 5.66
CA TYR A 162 14.65 -1.46 5.98
C TYR A 162 15.47 -1.01 7.19
N PHE A 163 15.53 0.29 7.50
CA PHE A 163 16.05 0.74 8.79
C PHE A 163 15.22 0.14 9.93
N LEU A 164 13.88 0.23 9.87
CA LEU A 164 12.99 -0.37 10.86
C LEU A 164 13.17 -1.89 10.95
N GLU A 165 13.20 -2.60 9.82
CA GLU A 165 13.49 -4.05 9.79
C GLU A 165 14.84 -4.39 10.44
N SER A 166 15.90 -3.61 10.17
CA SER A 166 17.24 -3.85 10.72
C SER A 166 17.33 -3.74 12.26
N ARG A 167 16.28 -3.25 12.91
CA ARG A 167 16.17 -3.14 14.38
C ARG A 167 15.16 -4.12 14.98
N LYS A 168 14.43 -4.89 14.18
CA LYS A 168 13.51 -5.96 14.64
C LYS A 168 14.27 -7.26 14.88
N ALA A 169 13.84 -8.03 15.88
CA ALA A 169 14.32 -9.40 16.08
C ALA A 169 13.82 -10.29 14.94
N GLY A 170 14.73 -10.80 14.11
CA GLY A 170 14.39 -11.60 12.92
C GLY A 170 13.90 -10.78 11.71
N GLY A 171 14.15 -9.48 11.67
CA GLY A 171 13.83 -8.63 10.52
C GLY A 171 14.60 -9.00 9.24
N ALA A 172 14.14 -8.49 8.10
CA ALA A 172 14.60 -8.91 6.77
C ALA A 172 16.10 -8.69 6.48
N ILE A 173 16.76 -7.76 7.17
CA ILE A 173 18.21 -7.51 7.12
C ILE A 173 18.77 -7.32 8.53
N THR A 174 20.08 -7.50 8.72
CA THR A 174 20.72 -7.23 10.02
C THR A 174 21.07 -5.76 10.22
N ALA A 175 21.27 -5.39 11.49
CA ALA A 175 21.77 -4.08 11.88
C ALA A 175 23.10 -3.72 11.18
N ASP A 176 24.02 -4.69 11.06
CA ASP A 176 25.33 -4.49 10.41
C ASP A 176 25.23 -4.31 8.89
N GLN A 177 24.28 -4.98 8.22
CA GLN A 177 24.05 -4.77 6.78
C GLN A 177 23.59 -3.33 6.50
N PHE A 178 22.63 -2.83 7.29
CA PHE A 178 22.15 -1.46 7.16
C PHE A 178 23.23 -0.43 7.52
N ASP A 179 23.93 -0.63 8.64
CA ASP A 179 25.00 0.26 9.09
C ASP A 179 26.19 0.29 8.10
N LEU A 180 26.47 -0.81 7.40
CA LEU A 180 27.45 -0.83 6.31
C LEU A 180 26.99 0.02 5.12
N ALA A 181 25.72 -0.10 4.69
CA ALA A 181 25.17 0.74 3.61
C ALA A 181 25.23 2.24 3.96
N VAL A 182 24.98 2.59 5.22
CA VAL A 182 25.15 3.95 5.73
C VAL A 182 26.60 4.42 5.63
N ARG A 183 27.56 3.62 6.09
CA ARG A 183 29.00 3.94 6.02
C ARG A 183 29.53 4.01 4.57
N SER A 184 28.93 3.27 3.64
CA SER A 184 29.25 3.28 2.21
C SER A 184 28.55 4.41 1.40
N THR A 185 27.68 5.21 2.03
CA THR A 185 26.94 6.31 1.36
C THR A 185 27.67 7.65 1.51
N PRO A 186 28.06 8.35 0.41
CA PRO A 186 28.74 9.64 0.50
C PRO A 186 27.85 10.79 1.01
N GLN A 187 28.45 11.71 1.75
CA GLN A 187 27.76 12.84 2.39
C GLN A 187 27.09 13.83 1.43
N ASN A 188 27.56 13.95 0.18
CA ASN A 188 26.84 14.74 -0.82
C ASN A 188 25.52 14.09 -1.26
N VAL A 189 25.42 12.76 -1.22
CA VAL A 189 24.17 12.04 -1.54
C VAL A 189 23.15 12.24 -0.42
N TYR A 190 23.58 12.19 0.85
CA TYR A 190 22.72 12.53 1.99
C TYR A 190 22.16 13.95 1.90
N LYS A 191 22.99 14.94 1.56
CA LYS A 191 22.57 16.34 1.43
C LYS A 191 21.59 16.55 0.27
N THR A 192 21.83 15.95 -0.91
CA THR A 192 20.87 16.01 -2.02
C THR A 192 19.55 15.28 -1.68
N MET A 193 19.59 14.09 -1.07
CA MET A 193 18.36 13.40 -0.62
C MET A 193 17.56 14.22 0.38
N LEU A 194 18.22 14.91 1.32
CA LEU A 194 17.58 15.79 2.30
C LEU A 194 16.93 17.01 1.65
N GLU A 195 17.64 17.69 0.74
CA GLU A 195 17.10 18.84 0.00
C GLU A 195 15.89 18.43 -0.88
N ASP A 196 15.95 17.28 -1.55
CA ASP A 196 14.82 16.76 -2.34
C ASP A 196 13.63 16.34 -1.46
N LEU A 197 13.87 15.74 -0.29
CA LEU A 197 12.83 15.36 0.67
C LEU A 197 12.15 16.58 1.32
N GLN A 198 12.91 17.62 1.63
CA GLN A 198 12.36 18.88 2.17
C GLN A 198 11.44 19.55 1.14
N LEU A 199 11.87 19.65 -0.12
CA LEU A 199 11.02 20.16 -1.21
C LEU A 199 9.79 19.27 -1.47
N ALA A 200 9.93 17.93 -1.36
CA ALA A 200 8.78 17.01 -1.46
C ALA A 200 7.76 17.24 -0.34
N ARG A 201 8.22 17.50 0.90
CA ARG A 201 7.37 17.85 2.04
C ARG A 201 6.67 19.19 1.84
N GLU A 202 7.35 20.18 1.28
CA GLU A 202 6.75 21.50 0.96
C GLU A 202 5.66 21.41 -0.11
N GLU A 203 5.87 20.64 -1.18
CA GLU A 203 4.84 20.39 -2.21
C GLU A 203 3.66 19.55 -1.66
N PHE A 204 3.93 18.58 -0.78
CA PHE A 204 2.91 17.79 -0.08
C PHE A 204 2.03 18.64 0.85
N LEU A 205 2.61 19.56 1.63
CA LEU A 205 1.83 20.45 2.51
C LEU A 205 0.95 21.43 1.71
N GLN A 206 1.43 21.91 0.56
CA GLN A 206 0.62 22.72 -0.36
C GLN A 206 -0.47 21.87 -1.05
N LEU A 207 -0.22 20.58 -1.32
CA LEU A 207 -1.22 19.65 -1.84
C LEU A 207 -2.33 19.40 -0.82
N GLU A 208 -1.97 19.19 0.45
CA GLU A 208 -2.92 19.02 1.55
C GLU A 208 -3.83 20.26 1.72
N ASP A 209 -3.28 21.48 1.66
CA ASP A 209 -4.06 22.71 1.73
C ASP A 209 -5.06 22.83 0.56
N VAL A 210 -4.60 22.66 -0.69
CA VAL A 210 -5.46 22.67 -1.88
C VAL A 210 -6.53 21.57 -1.81
N ALA A 211 -6.18 20.36 -1.35
CA ALA A 211 -7.15 19.28 -1.17
C ALA A 211 -8.18 19.61 -0.08
N SER A 212 -7.74 20.13 1.08
CA SER A 212 -8.62 20.54 2.18
C SER A 212 -9.60 21.66 1.77
N GLN A 213 -9.16 22.58 0.92
CA GLN A 213 -10.01 23.65 0.37
C GLN A 213 -11.02 23.15 -0.67
N ARG A 214 -10.68 22.13 -1.49
CA ARG A 214 -11.54 21.61 -2.55
C ARG A 214 -12.47 20.48 -2.11
N PHE A 215 -12.07 19.66 -1.15
CA PHE A 215 -12.81 18.48 -0.65
C PHE A 215 -13.35 18.62 0.78
N GLY A 216 -12.91 19.64 1.52
CA GLY A 216 -13.23 19.80 2.94
C GLY A 216 -12.23 19.10 3.87
N PRO A 217 -12.09 19.56 5.12
CA PRO A 217 -11.00 19.17 6.02
C PRO A 217 -11.15 17.79 6.68
N THR A 218 -12.20 17.03 6.35
CA THR A 218 -12.53 15.74 6.97
C THR A 218 -12.38 14.53 6.04
N LEU A 219 -12.19 14.75 4.74
CA LEU A 219 -12.20 13.66 3.75
C LEU A 219 -10.84 12.96 3.61
N LEU A 220 -9.74 13.70 3.80
CA LEU A 220 -8.37 13.21 3.64
C LEU A 220 -7.56 13.56 4.90
N SER A 221 -6.91 12.56 5.52
CA SER A 221 -6.21 12.69 6.80
C SER A 221 -4.75 12.25 6.65
N PHE A 222 -3.93 13.12 6.05
CA PHE A 222 -2.55 12.81 5.64
C PHE A 222 -1.53 12.68 6.81
N SER A 223 -1.97 12.36 8.02
CA SER A 223 -1.14 12.22 9.24
C SER A 223 -0.01 11.19 9.08
N ALA A 224 -0.32 9.98 8.61
CA ALA A 224 0.68 8.93 8.40
C ALA A 224 1.78 9.33 7.38
N SER A 225 1.43 10.19 6.41
CA SER A 225 2.40 10.74 5.46
C SER A 225 3.28 11.83 6.08
N LYS A 226 2.71 12.69 6.95
CA LYS A 226 3.49 13.66 7.76
C LYS A 226 4.52 12.96 8.65
N GLU A 227 4.10 11.90 9.34
CA GLU A 227 4.97 11.05 10.15
C GLU A 227 6.11 10.45 9.30
N ALA A 228 5.78 9.86 8.14
CA ALA A 228 6.78 9.30 7.22
C ALA A 228 7.80 10.35 6.71
N PHE A 229 7.35 11.58 6.42
CA PHE A 229 8.25 12.69 6.11
C PHE A 229 9.17 13.04 7.29
N GLU A 230 8.64 13.14 8.52
CA GLU A 230 9.41 13.52 9.71
C GLU A 230 10.42 12.44 10.14
N GLU A 231 10.06 11.16 10.02
CA GLU A 231 10.96 10.03 10.19
C GLU A 231 12.15 10.07 9.22
N CYS A 232 11.87 10.28 7.93
CA CYS A 232 12.91 10.30 6.89
C CYS A 232 13.78 11.57 6.99
N VAL A 233 13.19 12.73 7.27
CA VAL A 233 13.93 13.99 7.51
C VAL A 233 14.84 13.83 8.72
N GLY A 234 14.31 13.37 9.87
CA GLY A 234 15.10 13.19 11.09
C GLY A 234 16.27 12.23 10.93
N PHE A 235 16.12 11.17 10.12
CA PHE A 235 17.24 10.30 9.75
C PHE A 235 18.29 11.02 8.90
N LEU A 236 17.88 11.69 7.82
CA LEU A 236 18.79 12.34 6.88
C LEU A 236 19.51 13.56 7.50
N ASP A 237 18.82 14.35 8.31
CA ASP A 237 19.42 15.43 9.13
C ASP A 237 20.50 14.87 10.06
N GLN A 238 20.24 13.75 10.74
CA GLN A 238 21.25 13.12 11.60
C GLN A 238 22.50 12.71 10.80
N LYS A 239 22.35 12.19 9.57
CA LYS A 239 23.50 11.82 8.73
C LYS A 239 24.25 13.05 8.23
N CYS A 240 23.55 14.10 7.82
CA CYS A 240 24.17 15.36 7.38
C CYS A 240 24.92 16.06 8.52
N ALA A 241 24.37 16.05 9.75
CA ALA A 241 25.02 16.61 10.93
C ALA A 241 26.30 15.85 11.32
N GLN A 242 26.32 14.52 11.16
CA GLN A 242 27.48 13.67 11.47
C GLN A 242 28.73 13.97 10.61
N ASP A 243 28.60 14.70 9.50
CA ASP A 243 29.72 15.22 8.69
C ASP A 243 30.55 16.31 9.40
N THR A 244 29.96 16.98 10.40
CA THR A 244 30.62 18.11 11.11
C THR A 244 31.58 17.67 12.23
N GLY A 245 31.68 16.36 12.51
CA GLY A 245 32.56 15.79 13.53
C GLY A 245 33.68 14.94 12.94
N THR A 246 34.93 15.25 13.29
CA THR A 246 36.14 14.52 12.87
C THR A 246 36.03 13.01 13.11
N PRO A 247 36.34 12.14 12.13
CA PRO A 247 36.14 10.69 12.26
C PRO A 247 37.13 10.04 13.23
N ALA A 248 36.61 9.24 14.16
CA ALA A 248 37.38 8.38 15.05
C ALA A 248 37.08 6.89 14.75
N ALA A 249 38.13 6.08 14.58
CA ALA A 249 38.00 4.67 14.22
C ALA A 249 37.89 3.75 15.44
N ALA A 250 37.16 2.63 15.29
CA ALA A 250 37.16 1.51 16.23
C ALA A 250 37.05 0.17 15.48
N GLY A 251 37.66 -0.88 16.06
CA GLY A 251 37.78 -2.21 15.46
C GLY A 251 36.60 -3.17 15.71
N PRO A 252 36.73 -4.45 15.34
CA PRO A 252 35.60 -5.35 15.13
C PRO A 252 35.01 -5.95 16.42
N ALA A 253 33.68 -6.10 16.44
CA ALA A 253 32.96 -6.96 17.36
C ALA A 253 33.14 -8.45 16.99
N LYS A 254 32.93 -9.35 17.96
CA LYS A 254 33.06 -10.80 17.77
C LYS A 254 31.70 -11.46 17.50
N SER A 255 31.73 -12.49 16.66
CA SER A 255 30.63 -13.41 16.40
C SER A 255 30.14 -14.13 17.67
N ASN A 256 28.86 -14.47 17.70
CA ASN A 256 28.40 -15.72 18.28
C ASN A 256 27.22 -16.28 17.45
N THR A 257 27.19 -17.59 17.26
CA THR A 257 26.09 -18.36 16.64
C THR A 257 25.05 -18.72 17.72
N ASP A 258 23.78 -19.01 17.45
CA ASP A 258 23.32 -20.23 16.75
C ASP A 258 21.77 -20.32 16.60
N ASN A 259 21.37 -21.11 15.58
CA ASN A 259 20.21 -22.03 15.50
C ASN A 259 18.79 -21.66 15.01
N SER A 260 18.28 -22.59 14.17
CA SER A 260 16.92 -23.13 14.02
C SER A 260 15.69 -22.22 13.78
N SER A 261 15.52 -21.89 12.50
CA SER A 261 14.28 -22.00 11.70
C SER A 261 12.97 -22.56 12.31
N SER A 262 11.84 -21.90 11.99
CA SER A 262 10.57 -22.54 11.62
C SER A 262 9.80 -21.66 10.60
N LYS A 263 8.81 -22.20 9.87
CA LYS A 263 8.03 -21.49 8.82
C LYS A 263 6.52 -21.53 9.10
N GLY A 264 5.84 -20.42 8.82
CA GLY A 264 4.37 -20.24 8.80
C GLY A 264 4.10 -18.73 8.55
N PHE A 265 3.73 -18.22 7.38
CA PHE A 265 2.62 -18.49 6.44
C PHE A 265 1.26 -17.94 6.93
N PHE A 266 0.59 -17.20 6.03
CA PHE A 266 -0.54 -16.27 6.24
C PHE A 266 -0.21 -14.98 7.03
N GLY A 267 -0.56 -13.85 6.42
CA GLY A 267 -0.46 -12.51 7.01
C GLY A 267 -1.30 -11.53 6.19
N TRP A 268 -2.34 -10.98 6.80
CA TRP A 268 -3.19 -9.93 6.23
C TRP A 268 -3.11 -8.74 7.18
N GLY A 269 -2.28 -7.76 6.83
CA GLY A 269 -1.94 -6.65 7.73
C GLY A 269 -3.04 -5.59 7.77
N VAL A 270 -3.50 -5.25 8.98
CA VAL A 270 -4.49 -4.19 9.21
C VAL A 270 -3.99 -3.31 10.36
N SER A 271 -3.34 -2.19 10.01
CA SER A 271 -2.66 -1.32 10.95
C SER A 271 -3.62 -0.52 11.84
N GLY A 272 -3.25 -0.35 13.11
CA GLY A 272 -4.09 0.21 14.16
C GLY A 272 -3.33 0.26 15.49
N GLY A 273 -2.49 1.28 15.66
CA GLY A 273 -1.63 1.47 16.84
C GLY A 273 -2.37 1.39 18.18
N SER A 274 -1.71 0.85 19.21
CA SER A 274 -2.26 0.38 20.50
C SER A 274 -3.20 -0.84 20.44
N SER A 275 -3.93 -1.04 19.34
CA SER A 275 -4.76 -2.24 19.13
C SER A 275 -3.94 -3.41 18.56
N GLU A 276 -2.95 -3.14 17.70
CA GLU A 276 -2.06 -4.16 17.11
C GLU A 276 -1.27 -4.97 18.15
N ASP A 277 -0.67 -4.33 19.16
CA ASP A 277 0.04 -5.05 20.23
C ASP A 277 -0.87 -6.04 20.98
N SER A 278 -2.15 -5.70 21.11
CA SER A 278 -3.16 -6.56 21.73
C SER A 278 -3.60 -7.68 20.79
N TRP A 279 -3.72 -7.41 19.48
CA TRP A 279 -4.11 -8.40 18.47
C TRP A 279 -2.99 -9.42 18.20
N ALA A 280 -1.76 -8.95 17.98
CA ALA A 280 -0.59 -9.81 17.77
C ALA A 280 -0.32 -10.72 18.98
N LYS A 281 -0.60 -10.23 20.20
CA LYS A 281 -0.57 -11.05 21.41
C LYS A 281 -1.68 -12.11 21.44
N ALA A 282 -2.88 -11.82 20.96
CA ALA A 282 -3.94 -12.81 20.83
C ALA A 282 -3.60 -13.86 19.75
N GLU A 283 -2.92 -13.47 18.67
CA GLU A 283 -2.37 -14.41 17.69
C GLU A 283 -1.30 -15.31 18.29
N GLU A 284 -0.41 -14.77 19.15
CA GLU A 284 0.58 -15.59 19.86
C GLU A 284 -0.07 -16.56 20.86
N LEU A 285 -1.21 -16.21 21.47
CA LEU A 285 -2.00 -17.16 22.25
C LEU A 285 -2.54 -18.31 21.37
N VAL A 286 -3.04 -18.04 20.16
CA VAL A 286 -3.44 -19.10 19.23
C VAL A 286 -2.22 -19.94 18.81
N ARG A 287 -1.12 -19.30 18.44
CA ARG A 287 0.14 -19.91 17.96
C ARG A 287 0.80 -20.82 19.00
N SER A 288 0.75 -20.43 20.27
CA SER A 288 1.22 -21.21 21.42
C SER A 288 0.23 -22.31 21.89
N GLY A 289 -0.89 -22.50 21.19
CA GLY A 289 -1.87 -23.56 21.47
C GLY A 289 -3.02 -23.16 22.41
N HIS A 290 -3.03 -21.95 22.96
CA HIS A 290 -4.11 -21.39 23.79
C HIS A 290 -5.28 -20.88 22.93
N VAL A 291 -5.68 -21.68 21.94
CA VAL A 291 -6.62 -21.32 20.86
C VAL A 291 -7.94 -20.74 21.38
N SER A 292 -8.50 -21.28 22.47
CA SER A 292 -9.76 -20.77 23.03
C SER A 292 -9.64 -19.39 23.68
N GLU A 293 -8.50 -19.06 24.30
CA GLU A 293 -8.26 -17.73 24.87
C GLU A 293 -7.92 -16.72 23.77
N GLY A 294 -7.05 -17.09 22.83
CA GLY A 294 -6.71 -16.25 21.68
C GLY A 294 -7.93 -15.87 20.84
N LEU A 295 -8.81 -16.84 20.52
CA LEU A 295 -10.07 -16.56 19.81
C LEU A 295 -11.04 -15.68 20.63
N MET A 296 -11.08 -15.82 21.95
CA MET A 296 -11.90 -14.97 22.82
C MET A 296 -11.40 -13.52 22.82
N ASP A 297 -10.08 -13.34 22.91
CA ASP A 297 -9.44 -12.02 22.86
C ASP A 297 -9.57 -11.36 21.48
N MET A 298 -9.38 -12.11 20.39
CA MET A 298 -9.66 -11.62 19.03
C MET A 298 -11.12 -11.20 18.85
N THR A 299 -12.08 -12.01 19.33
CA THR A 299 -13.51 -11.68 19.23
C THR A 299 -13.83 -10.38 19.98
N ARG A 300 -13.26 -10.21 21.17
CA ARG A 300 -13.36 -8.99 21.98
C ARG A 300 -12.73 -7.78 21.27
N LEU A 301 -11.50 -7.91 20.78
CA LEU A 301 -10.76 -6.85 20.10
C LEU A 301 -11.44 -6.42 18.80
N ALA A 302 -11.95 -7.36 17.99
CA ALA A 302 -12.72 -7.05 16.79
C ALA A 302 -14.03 -6.31 17.12
N ALA A 303 -14.73 -6.69 18.19
CA ALA A 303 -15.96 -6.01 18.62
C ALA A 303 -15.72 -4.56 19.10
N THR A 304 -14.53 -4.25 19.62
CA THR A 304 -14.17 -2.89 20.07
C THR A 304 -13.68 -1.96 18.96
N GLU A 305 -13.37 -2.45 17.76
CA GLU A 305 -12.78 -1.61 16.69
C GLU A 305 -13.73 -0.51 16.19
N PRO A 306 -13.37 0.78 16.25
CA PRO A 306 -14.26 1.87 15.87
C PRO A 306 -14.51 1.94 14.36
N ASN A 307 -13.53 1.55 13.54
CA ASN A 307 -13.64 1.55 12.08
C ASN A 307 -14.35 0.26 11.60
N GLY A 308 -15.46 0.42 10.87
CA GLY A 308 -16.28 -0.69 10.38
C GLY A 308 -15.56 -1.62 9.37
N ARG A 309 -14.68 -1.07 8.53
CA ARG A 309 -13.89 -1.82 7.54
C ARG A 309 -12.80 -2.65 8.24
N VAL A 310 -12.09 -2.06 9.20
CA VAL A 310 -11.12 -2.76 10.07
C VAL A 310 -11.80 -3.88 10.86
N ARG A 311 -12.98 -3.61 11.44
CA ARG A 311 -13.82 -4.59 12.13
C ARG A 311 -14.21 -5.77 11.22
N PHE A 312 -14.55 -5.51 9.96
CA PHE A 312 -14.86 -6.54 8.96
C PHE A 312 -13.64 -7.43 8.67
N TYR A 313 -12.47 -6.84 8.36
CA TYR A 313 -11.24 -7.59 8.12
C TYR A 313 -10.85 -8.48 9.31
N ARG A 314 -10.94 -7.96 10.54
CA ARG A 314 -10.62 -8.75 11.75
C ARG A 314 -11.59 -9.91 11.99
N LYS A 315 -12.88 -9.76 11.65
CA LYS A 315 -13.83 -10.88 11.66
C LYS A 315 -13.50 -11.93 10.60
N LEU A 316 -13.04 -11.51 9.42
CA LEU A 316 -12.64 -12.45 8.36
C LEU A 316 -11.36 -13.20 8.72
N LEU A 317 -10.38 -12.53 9.34
CA LEU A 317 -9.19 -13.17 9.93
C LEU A 317 -9.55 -14.14 11.07
N LEU A 318 -10.49 -13.77 11.95
CA LEU A 318 -11.03 -14.65 12.99
C LEU A 318 -11.67 -15.92 12.40
N ALA A 319 -12.35 -15.81 11.25
CA ALA A 319 -12.91 -16.96 10.54
C ALA A 319 -11.82 -17.88 9.94
N ASP A 320 -10.74 -17.32 9.36
CA ASP A 320 -9.60 -18.11 8.88
C ASP A 320 -8.86 -18.85 10.00
N ILE A 321 -8.77 -18.23 11.18
CA ILE A 321 -8.20 -18.89 12.37
C ILE A 321 -9.14 -19.99 12.86
N CYS A 322 -10.46 -19.80 12.83
CA CYS A 322 -11.41 -20.88 13.08
C CYS A 322 -11.29 -22.03 12.06
N LEU A 323 -11.08 -21.76 10.76
CA LEU A 323 -10.88 -22.81 9.74
C LEU A 323 -9.59 -23.60 9.95
N SER A 324 -8.46 -22.90 10.11
CA SER A 324 -7.15 -23.55 10.34
C SER A 324 -7.09 -24.37 11.63
N THR A 325 -7.89 -24.01 12.65
CA THR A 325 -8.04 -24.76 13.91
C THR A 325 -9.18 -25.80 13.91
N ARG A 326 -9.76 -26.11 12.74
CA ARG A 326 -10.88 -27.08 12.56
C ARG A 326 -12.11 -26.79 13.44
N ARG A 327 -12.45 -25.51 13.55
CA ARG A 327 -13.68 -24.99 14.17
C ARG A 327 -14.66 -24.53 13.10
N ASP A 328 -14.84 -25.34 12.07
CA ASP A 328 -15.61 -25.05 10.84
C ASP A 328 -17.02 -24.50 11.11
N GLN A 329 -17.71 -24.99 12.14
CA GLN A 329 -19.05 -24.51 12.49
C GLN A 329 -19.06 -23.07 13.05
N LEU A 330 -18.01 -22.67 13.78
CA LEU A 330 -17.83 -21.28 14.21
C LEU A 330 -17.39 -20.40 13.03
N ALA A 331 -16.44 -20.87 12.21
CA ALA A 331 -16.03 -20.18 10.99
C ALA A 331 -17.23 -19.90 10.07
N LYS A 332 -18.08 -20.91 9.84
CA LYS A 332 -19.35 -20.78 9.10
C LYS A 332 -20.22 -19.68 9.67
N SER A 333 -20.50 -19.65 10.97
CA SER A 333 -21.36 -18.63 11.58
C SER A 333 -20.82 -17.20 11.42
N ILE A 334 -19.50 -17.01 11.49
CA ILE A 334 -18.85 -15.70 11.29
C ILE A 334 -18.91 -15.30 9.80
N LEU A 335 -18.70 -16.27 8.89
CA LEU A 335 -18.77 -16.04 7.45
C LEU A 335 -20.21 -15.82 6.95
N GLU A 336 -21.21 -16.43 7.59
CA GLU A 336 -22.63 -16.13 7.37
C GLU A 336 -22.95 -14.67 7.77
N GLU A 337 -22.50 -14.21 8.95
CA GLU A 337 -22.66 -12.79 9.35
C GLU A 337 -21.94 -11.83 8.39
N LEU A 338 -20.72 -12.17 7.93
CA LEU A 338 -19.99 -11.36 6.96
C LEU A 338 -20.67 -11.34 5.58
N ALA A 339 -21.33 -12.42 5.17
CA ALA A 339 -22.12 -12.45 3.94
C ALA A 339 -23.41 -11.61 4.06
N GLU A 340 -24.07 -11.62 5.22
CA GLU A 340 -25.21 -10.71 5.50
C GLU A 340 -24.77 -9.24 5.51
N LEU A 341 -23.56 -8.94 5.99
CA LEU A 341 -22.98 -7.59 5.94
C LEU A 341 -22.60 -7.16 4.52
N ILE A 342 -22.10 -8.07 3.68
CA ILE A 342 -21.90 -7.83 2.24
C ILE A 342 -23.22 -7.42 1.59
N ASP A 343 -24.25 -8.27 1.71
CA ASP A 343 -25.54 -8.09 1.06
C ASP A 343 -26.29 -6.83 1.55
N LYS A 344 -26.10 -6.45 2.81
CA LYS A 344 -26.71 -5.27 3.44
C LYS A 344 -26.05 -3.95 3.05
N HIS A 345 -24.76 -3.97 2.70
CA HIS A 345 -23.97 -2.77 2.40
C HIS A 345 -23.51 -2.69 0.94
N HIS A 346 -24.00 -3.61 0.09
CA HIS A 346 -23.69 -3.75 -1.33
C HIS A 346 -22.18 -3.70 -1.60
N LEU A 347 -21.41 -4.43 -0.78
CA LEU A 347 -19.95 -4.40 -0.83
C LEU A 347 -19.41 -4.88 -2.19
N GLU A 348 -20.16 -5.69 -2.95
CA GLU A 348 -19.81 -6.07 -4.32
C GLU A 348 -19.77 -4.91 -5.34
N GLU A 349 -20.27 -3.72 -5.01
CA GLU A 349 -20.28 -2.55 -5.91
C GLU A 349 -19.05 -1.63 -5.72
N TRP A 350 -18.43 -1.64 -4.53
CA TRP A 350 -17.40 -0.66 -4.14
C TRP A 350 -16.18 -1.22 -3.38
N GLU A 351 -16.29 -2.40 -2.74
CA GLU A 351 -15.14 -3.06 -2.11
C GLU A 351 -14.45 -4.01 -3.10
N THR A 352 -13.17 -4.28 -2.85
CA THR A 352 -12.34 -5.16 -3.66
C THR A 352 -12.93 -6.58 -3.80
N SER A 353 -12.95 -7.09 -5.04
CA SER A 353 -13.45 -8.44 -5.36
C SER A 353 -12.74 -9.53 -4.56
N GLU A 354 -11.45 -9.34 -4.28
CA GLU A 354 -10.65 -10.21 -3.43
C GLU A 354 -11.26 -10.40 -2.03
N VAL A 355 -11.85 -9.36 -1.43
CA VAL A 355 -12.36 -9.34 -0.05
C VAL A 355 -13.78 -9.91 0.03
N VAL A 356 -14.66 -9.47 -0.87
CA VAL A 356 -16.03 -10.01 -0.97
C VAL A 356 -15.98 -11.49 -1.38
N GLY A 357 -15.17 -11.81 -2.38
CA GLY A 357 -14.91 -13.17 -2.83
C GLY A 357 -14.12 -14.00 -1.81
N ALA A 358 -13.27 -13.40 -0.97
CA ALA A 358 -12.65 -14.09 0.17
C ALA A 358 -13.68 -14.65 1.16
N VAL A 359 -14.73 -13.89 1.49
CA VAL A 359 -15.84 -14.38 2.33
C VAL A 359 -16.58 -15.51 1.63
N TRP A 360 -17.04 -15.29 0.40
CA TRP A 360 -17.87 -16.27 -0.32
C TRP A 360 -17.12 -17.57 -0.66
N SER A 361 -15.83 -17.52 -0.98
CA SER A 361 -14.97 -18.69 -1.24
C SER A 361 -14.74 -19.56 0.01
N ARG A 362 -14.54 -18.94 1.18
CA ARG A 362 -14.45 -19.63 2.47
C ARG A 362 -15.79 -20.23 2.88
N LEU A 363 -16.86 -19.45 2.76
CA LEU A 363 -18.21 -19.88 3.09
C LEU A 363 -18.69 -21.03 2.17
N TYR A 364 -18.33 -20.99 0.88
CA TYR A 364 -18.52 -22.11 -0.06
C TYR A 364 -17.83 -23.39 0.40
N ARG A 365 -16.59 -23.29 0.91
CA ARG A 365 -15.86 -24.44 1.47
C ARG A 365 -16.57 -24.98 2.73
N CYS A 366 -17.04 -24.12 3.63
CA CYS A 366 -17.84 -24.55 4.80
C CYS A 366 -19.11 -25.32 4.38
N TYR A 367 -19.87 -24.81 3.40
CA TYR A 367 -21.07 -25.46 2.88
C TYR A 367 -20.78 -26.69 1.99
N SER A 368 -19.52 -26.93 1.61
CA SER A 368 -19.07 -28.13 0.91
C SER A 368 -18.45 -29.18 1.84
N ASN A 369 -18.19 -28.84 3.11
CA ASN A 369 -17.52 -29.71 4.07
C ASN A 369 -18.50 -30.62 4.82
N ASP A 370 -18.76 -31.79 4.25
CA ASP A 370 -19.60 -32.84 4.86
C ASP A 370 -18.96 -33.44 6.12
N GLN A 371 -17.61 -33.55 6.16
CA GLN A 371 -16.88 -34.10 7.30
C GLN A 371 -17.02 -33.26 8.58
N ALA A 372 -17.28 -31.95 8.45
CA ALA A 372 -17.54 -31.05 9.57
C ALA A 372 -19.04 -30.92 9.92
N GLY A 373 -19.95 -31.61 9.21
CA GLY A 373 -21.39 -31.47 9.40
C GLY A 373 -21.95 -30.08 9.04
N THR A 374 -21.20 -29.26 8.31
CA THR A 374 -21.57 -27.87 7.95
C THR A 374 -22.22 -27.75 6.57
N ALA A 375 -22.30 -28.85 5.81
CA ALA A 375 -22.71 -28.89 4.42
C ALA A 375 -24.13 -28.37 4.14
N ASP A 376 -24.28 -27.64 3.03
CA ASP A 376 -25.56 -27.24 2.44
C ASP A 376 -25.35 -27.07 0.92
N PRO A 377 -25.73 -28.05 0.08
CA PRO A 377 -25.42 -28.02 -1.35
C PRO A 377 -26.20 -26.94 -2.12
N ASP A 378 -27.36 -26.49 -1.61
CA ASP A 378 -28.15 -25.43 -2.23
C ASP A 378 -27.49 -24.06 -1.98
N ARG A 379 -27.11 -23.77 -0.74
CA ARG A 379 -26.36 -22.54 -0.40
C ARG A 379 -24.97 -22.52 -1.04
N ALA A 380 -24.26 -23.65 -1.08
CA ALA A 380 -22.99 -23.77 -1.80
C ALA A 380 -23.15 -23.42 -3.29
N SER A 381 -24.17 -23.98 -3.95
CA SER A 381 -24.44 -23.71 -5.38
C SER A 381 -24.76 -22.24 -5.65
N LYS A 382 -25.55 -21.61 -4.77
CA LYS A 382 -25.90 -20.18 -4.87
C LYS A 382 -24.68 -19.27 -4.69
N LEU A 383 -23.83 -19.53 -3.70
CA LEU A 383 -22.60 -18.78 -3.48
C LEU A 383 -21.59 -18.96 -4.60
N PHE A 384 -21.44 -20.17 -5.14
CA PHE A 384 -20.60 -20.41 -6.30
C PHE A 384 -21.04 -19.57 -7.52
N LEU A 385 -22.35 -19.49 -7.77
CA LEU A 385 -22.90 -18.66 -8.85
C LEU A 385 -22.77 -17.14 -8.61
N ARG A 386 -22.68 -16.67 -7.36
CA ARG A 386 -22.29 -15.27 -7.05
C ARG A 386 -20.79 -15.06 -7.29
N LEU A 387 -19.95 -15.96 -6.81
CA LEU A 387 -18.50 -15.90 -6.98
C LEU A 387 -18.11 -15.90 -8.47
N CYS A 388 -18.71 -16.75 -9.30
CA CYS A 388 -18.51 -16.76 -10.76
C CYS A 388 -18.88 -15.45 -11.48
N ARG A 389 -19.67 -14.56 -10.87
CA ARG A 389 -20.02 -13.23 -11.43
C ARG A 389 -19.08 -12.13 -10.97
N LEU A 390 -18.52 -12.27 -9.77
CA LEU A 390 -17.58 -11.33 -9.16
C LEU A 390 -16.13 -11.61 -9.61
N ASP A 391 -15.69 -12.86 -9.48
CA ASP A 391 -14.35 -13.32 -9.85
C ASP A 391 -14.39 -14.78 -10.37
N PRO A 392 -14.37 -14.99 -11.71
CA PRO A 392 -14.32 -16.31 -12.30
C PRO A 392 -13.08 -17.14 -11.94
N TRP A 393 -11.93 -16.51 -11.63
CA TRP A 393 -10.69 -17.21 -11.29
C TRP A 393 -10.70 -17.71 -9.85
N GLN A 394 -11.20 -16.90 -8.92
CA GLN A 394 -11.39 -17.32 -7.54
C GLN A 394 -12.46 -18.43 -7.45
N ALA A 395 -13.48 -18.40 -8.31
CA ALA A 395 -14.44 -19.49 -8.44
C ALA A 395 -13.80 -20.80 -8.95
N MET A 396 -12.91 -20.75 -9.95
CA MET A 396 -12.15 -21.92 -10.43
C MET A 396 -11.32 -22.55 -9.29
N ALA A 397 -10.55 -21.73 -8.57
CA ALA A 397 -9.72 -22.18 -7.44
C ALA A 397 -10.53 -22.81 -6.27
N CYS A 398 -11.83 -22.48 -6.16
CA CYS A 398 -12.74 -23.14 -5.22
C CYS A 398 -13.19 -24.54 -5.65
N ASN A 399 -13.18 -24.85 -6.96
CA ASN A 399 -13.66 -26.12 -7.50
C ASN A 399 -12.54 -27.14 -7.77
N GLU A 400 -11.30 -26.69 -7.95
CA GLU A 400 -10.10 -27.53 -8.16
C GLU A 400 -9.61 -28.23 -6.88
N ASN A 401 -10.12 -27.85 -5.71
CA ASN A 401 -9.76 -28.41 -4.40
C ASN A 401 -10.83 -29.40 -3.87
N LYS A 402 -11.22 -30.37 -4.69
CA LYS A 402 -12.21 -31.44 -4.38
C LYS A 402 -11.62 -32.84 -4.49
#